data_AF-A0A8T0DHC0-F1
#
_entry.id   AF-A0A8T0DHC0-F1
#
_cell.length_a   1.000
_cell.length_b   1.000
_cell.length_c   1.000
_cell.angle_alpha   90.00
_cell.angle_beta   90.00
_cell.angle_gamma   90.00
#
_symmetry.space_group_name_H-M   'P 1'
#
loop_
_entity.id
_entity.type
_entity.pdbx_description
1 polymer ?
#
loop_
_entity_poly.entity_id
_entity_poly.type
_entity_poly.pdbx_seq_one_letter_code
_entity_poly.pdbx_strand_id
1 'polypeptide(L)'
;MHFAARSVLSSTFFSLNQIRCHIILACQILFIIACKLMVQLVGIFVPERRYCETVGLFQLGIHAIFHALNLVVSMLVFAIRRSHSPVSLTVKFSACAYVFGVVYTVIASFFLKRQFVKLNCMPLQMFKFMAYPFIGISLGSLPFIVCYLCSPPYRQWDEWVGAILQTMTAISPWAETIVTRSELSWHGYSEYSFVLLMLIQVTVYVCFVI
;
A
#
# COMPACT_ATOMS: atom_id res chain seq x y z
N MET A 1 25.74 15.53 36.74
CA MET A 1 24.37 14.94 36.73
C MET A 1 23.41 15.55 35.69
N HIS A 2 23.62 16.78 35.19
CA HIS A 2 22.76 17.37 34.14
C HIS A 2 22.80 16.72 32.75
N PHE A 3 23.88 16.00 32.39
CA PHE A 3 24.01 15.34 31.08
C PHE A 3 23.13 14.09 30.94
N ALA A 4 22.92 13.35 32.02
CA ALA A 4 22.09 12.13 32.02
C ALA A 4 20.59 12.46 31.90
N ALA A 5 20.12 13.55 32.51
CA ALA A 5 18.73 13.99 32.38
C ALA A 5 18.39 14.43 30.95
N ARG A 6 19.35 15.05 30.24
CA ARG A 6 19.17 15.51 28.85
C ARG A 6 19.14 14.36 27.84
N SER A 7 19.95 13.31 28.04
CA SER A 7 19.93 12.13 27.18
C SER A 7 18.66 11.30 27.39
N VAL A 8 18.17 11.19 28.64
CA VAL A 8 16.91 10.50 28.94
C VAL A 8 15.70 11.25 28.37
N LEU A 9 15.60 12.58 28.55
CA LEU A 9 14.53 13.38 27.94
C LEU A 9 14.56 13.35 26.40
N SER A 10 15.75 13.39 25.81
CA SER A 10 15.90 13.28 24.36
C SER A 10 15.45 11.91 23.85
N SER A 11 15.73 10.83 24.60
CA SER A 11 15.34 9.47 24.21
C SER A 11 13.83 9.23 24.34
N THR A 12 13.17 9.78 25.36
CA THR A 12 11.72 9.65 25.55
C THR A 12 10.95 10.50 24.55
N PHE A 13 11.41 11.72 24.27
CA PHE A 13 10.77 12.59 23.26
C PHE A 13 10.93 12.04 21.84
N PHE A 14 12.08 11.42 21.55
CA PHE A 14 12.32 10.71 20.29
C PHE A 14 11.41 9.48 20.15
N SER A 15 11.29 8.67 21.20
CA SER A 15 10.39 7.53 21.26
C SER A 15 8.92 7.93 21.06
N LEU A 16 8.47 9.02 21.70
CA LEU A 16 7.09 9.50 21.57
C LEU A 16 6.77 9.98 20.15
N ASN A 17 7.70 10.69 19.52
CA ASN A 17 7.53 11.15 18.14
C ASN A 17 7.57 10.00 17.13
N GLN A 18 8.37 8.95 17.40
CA GLN A 18 8.39 7.74 16.59
C GLN A 18 7.04 7.01 16.68
N ILE A 19 6.50 6.79 17.88
CA ILE A 19 5.18 6.18 18.08
C ILE A 19 4.09 6.98 17.35
N ARG A 20 4.11 8.32 17.43
CA ARG A 20 3.15 9.17 16.71
C ARG A 20 3.24 8.99 15.19
N CYS A 21 4.43 8.82 14.63
CA CYS A 21 4.60 8.56 13.20
C CYS A 21 3.99 7.22 12.79
N HIS A 22 4.24 6.16 13.56
CA HIS A 22 3.67 4.84 13.29
C HIS A 22 2.14 4.85 13.35
N ILE A 23 1.55 5.52 14.36
CA ILE A 23 0.09 5.65 14.48
C ILE A 23 -0.51 6.40 13.29
N ILE A 24 0.07 7.53 12.89
CA ILE A 24 -0.43 8.32 11.74
C ILE A 24 -0.41 7.46 10.47
N LEU A 25 0.69 6.76 10.23
CA LEU A 25 0.88 5.92 9.05
C LEU A 25 -0.08 4.72 9.07
N ALA A 26 -0.27 4.09 10.23
CA ALA A 26 -1.20 2.99 10.44
C ALA A 26 -2.64 3.42 10.15
N CYS A 27 -3.07 4.58 10.67
CA CYS A 27 -4.39 5.13 10.37
C CYS A 27 -4.58 5.39 8.88
N GLN A 28 -3.57 5.96 8.20
CA GLN A 28 -3.65 6.22 6.76
C GLN A 28 -3.80 4.93 5.95
N ILE A 29 -3.02 3.89 6.26
CA ILE A 29 -3.07 2.64 5.51
C ILE A 29 -4.37 1.89 5.79
N LEU A 30 -4.82 1.80 7.04
CA LEU A 30 -6.11 1.21 7.38
C LEU A 30 -7.26 1.91 6.66
N PHE A 31 -7.24 3.26 6.63
CA PHE A 31 -8.23 4.04 5.90
C PHE A 31 -8.24 3.72 4.41
N ILE A 32 -7.06 3.66 3.77
CA ILE A 32 -6.93 3.33 2.36
C ILE A 32 -7.38 1.89 2.06
N ILE A 33 -7.06 0.93 2.94
CA ILE A 33 -7.55 -0.45 2.79
C ILE A 33 -9.07 -0.50 2.93
N ALA A 34 -9.66 0.25 3.86
CA ALA A 34 -11.11 0.35 3.99
C ALA A 34 -11.75 0.95 2.73
N CYS A 35 -11.17 2.02 2.17
CA CYS A 35 -11.62 2.58 0.89
C CYS A 35 -11.51 1.55 -0.25
N LYS A 36 -10.41 0.80 -0.31
CA LYS A 36 -10.19 -0.24 -1.31
C LYS A 36 -11.27 -1.33 -1.24
N LEU A 37 -11.58 -1.82 -0.03
CA LEU A 37 -12.65 -2.80 0.21
C LEU A 37 -14.02 -2.26 -0.19
N MET A 38 -14.35 -1.03 0.23
CA MET A 38 -15.63 -0.41 -0.10
C MET A 38 -15.82 -0.24 -1.61
N VAL A 39 -14.79 0.22 -2.31
CA VAL A 39 -14.85 0.42 -3.76
C VAL A 39 -14.90 -0.89 -4.50
N GLN A 40 -14.18 -1.92 -4.03
CA GLN A 40 -14.28 -3.27 -4.56
C GLN A 40 -15.69 -3.84 -4.42
N LEU A 41 -16.31 -3.69 -3.23
CA LEU A 41 -17.68 -4.10 -2.98
C LEU A 41 -18.65 -3.37 -3.91
N VAL A 42 -18.51 -2.05 -4.04
CA VAL A 42 -19.30 -1.25 -4.99
C VAL A 42 -19.10 -1.75 -6.43
N GLY A 43 -17.87 -2.09 -6.82
CA GLY A 43 -17.56 -2.65 -8.14
C GLY A 43 -18.25 -3.97 -8.44
N ILE A 44 -18.49 -4.81 -7.41
CA ILE A 44 -19.25 -6.06 -7.52
C ILE A 44 -20.75 -5.77 -7.65
N PHE A 45 -21.28 -4.78 -6.92
CA PHE A 45 -22.71 -4.47 -6.87
C PHE A 45 -23.21 -3.50 -7.94
N VAL A 46 -22.35 -2.93 -8.80
CA VAL A 46 -22.75 -2.01 -9.87
C VAL A 46 -22.90 -2.76 -11.20
N PRO A 47 -24.14 -3.10 -11.62
CA PRO A 47 -24.37 -3.81 -12.89
C PRO A 47 -24.27 -2.88 -14.12
N GLU A 48 -24.37 -1.56 -13.94
CA GLU A 48 -24.44 -0.61 -15.04
C GLU A 48 -23.09 -0.19 -15.60
N ARG A 49 -22.92 -0.39 -16.91
CA ARG A 49 -21.68 -0.16 -17.66
C ARG A 49 -21.11 1.28 -17.58
N ARG A 50 -21.98 2.27 -17.36
CA ARG A 50 -21.62 3.71 -17.28
C ARG A 50 -20.91 4.07 -15.98
N TYR A 51 -21.47 3.69 -14.83
CA TYR A 51 -20.87 3.97 -13.51
C TYR A 51 -19.61 3.14 -13.26
N CYS A 52 -19.51 1.99 -13.93
CA CYS A 52 -18.41 1.06 -13.83
C CYS A 52 -17.06 1.66 -14.27
N GLU A 53 -17.02 2.60 -15.23
CA GLU A 53 -15.75 3.24 -15.62
C GLU A 53 -15.17 4.12 -14.51
N THR A 54 -16.03 4.92 -13.87
CA THR A 54 -15.66 5.81 -12.77
C THR A 54 -15.23 5.00 -11.54
N VAL A 55 -15.93 3.90 -11.23
CA VAL A 55 -15.56 3.00 -10.14
C VAL A 55 -14.19 2.36 -10.39
N GLY A 56 -13.91 1.90 -11.60
CA GLY A 56 -12.61 1.34 -11.97
C GLY A 56 -11.46 2.35 -11.89
N LEU A 57 -11.70 3.60 -12.30
CA LEU A 57 -10.74 4.70 -12.14
C LEU A 57 -10.45 5.01 -10.67
N PHE A 58 -11.50 5.05 -9.85
CA PHE A 58 -11.37 5.32 -8.43
C PHE A 58 -10.63 4.18 -7.71
N GLN A 59 -10.96 2.93 -8.06
CA GLN A 59 -10.24 1.75 -7.60
C GLN A 59 -8.75 1.85 -7.95
N LEU A 60 -8.43 2.21 -9.19
CA LEU A 60 -7.05 2.38 -9.63
C LEU A 60 -6.27 3.39 -8.78
N GLY A 61 -6.86 4.56 -8.52
CA GLY A 61 -6.22 5.58 -7.71
C GLY A 61 -5.94 5.09 -6.30
N ILE A 62 -6.89 4.41 -5.67
CA ILE A 62 -6.73 3.83 -4.34
C ILE A 62 -5.60 2.80 -4.33
N HIS A 63 -5.54 1.91 -5.33
CA HIS A 63 -4.44 0.96 -5.46
C HIS A 63 -3.09 1.66 -5.59
N ALA A 64 -2.99 2.68 -6.44
CA ALA A 64 -1.74 3.42 -6.62
C ALA A 64 -1.27 4.12 -5.33
N ILE A 65 -2.20 4.76 -4.61
CA ILE A 65 -1.93 5.38 -3.31
C ILE A 65 -1.46 4.32 -2.31
N PHE A 66 -2.13 3.18 -2.25
CA PHE A 66 -1.78 2.08 -1.34
C PHE A 66 -0.35 1.56 -1.58
N HIS A 67 0.02 1.27 -2.84
CA HIS A 67 1.36 0.80 -3.16
C HIS A 67 2.43 1.85 -2.88
N ALA A 68 2.15 3.13 -3.16
CA ALA A 68 3.06 4.22 -2.83
C ALA A 68 3.22 4.40 -1.30
N LEU A 69 2.14 4.28 -0.53
CA LEU A 69 2.21 4.33 0.93
C LEU A 69 2.98 3.15 1.52
N ASN A 70 2.82 1.93 0.99
CA ASN A 70 3.62 0.78 1.41
C ASN A 70 5.11 1.01 1.19
N LEU A 71 5.49 1.57 0.04
CA LEU A 71 6.87 1.95 -0.23
C LEU A 71 7.37 3.00 0.77
N VAL A 72 6.55 4.01 1.06
CA VAL A 72 6.85 5.07 2.03
C VAL A 72 7.04 4.50 3.44
N VAL A 73 6.25 3.50 3.86
CA VAL A 73 6.43 2.83 5.16
C VAL A 73 7.82 2.23 5.26
N SER A 74 8.22 1.46 4.25
CA SER A 74 9.53 0.81 4.24
C SER A 74 10.68 1.83 4.24
N MET A 75 10.52 2.96 3.53
CA MET A 75 11.48 4.06 3.58
C MET A 75 11.52 4.75 4.96
N LEU A 76 10.36 4.97 5.57
CA LEU A 76 10.24 5.67 6.85
C LEU A 76 10.80 4.87 8.03
N VAL A 77 10.65 3.54 8.05
CA VAL A 77 11.28 2.69 9.08
C VAL A 77 12.80 2.95 9.16
N PHE A 78 13.44 3.18 8.01
CA PHE A 78 14.85 3.55 7.96
C PHE A 78 15.10 5.05 8.23
N ALA A 79 14.31 5.94 7.64
CA ALA A 79 14.55 7.39 7.66
C ALA A 79 14.19 8.05 9.00
N ILE A 80 13.16 7.56 9.71
CA ILE A 80 12.71 8.10 11.01
C ILE A 80 13.84 8.04 12.04
N ARG A 81 14.64 6.96 12.03
CA ARG A 81 15.79 6.81 12.94
C ARG A 81 16.89 7.85 12.75
N ARG A 82 16.98 8.47 11.57
CA ARG A 82 18.05 9.42 11.20
C ARG A 82 17.56 10.85 11.04
N SER A 83 16.25 11.09 11.17
CA SER A 83 15.64 12.40 10.94
C SER A 83 15.48 13.19 12.23
N HIS A 84 15.85 14.48 12.19
CA HIS A 84 15.58 15.43 13.28
C HIS A 84 14.08 15.76 13.44
N SER A 85 13.27 15.55 12.40
CA SER A 85 11.84 15.89 12.39
C SER A 85 11.02 14.76 11.74
N PRO A 86 10.86 13.60 12.40
CA PRO A 86 10.25 12.42 11.80
C PRO A 86 8.78 12.64 11.43
N VAL A 87 8.03 13.41 12.22
CA VAL A 87 6.61 13.71 11.94
C VAL A 87 6.44 14.52 10.65
N SER A 88 7.24 15.58 10.47
CA SER A 88 7.18 16.40 9.25
C SER A 88 7.61 15.59 8.02
N LEU A 89 8.59 14.70 8.17
CA LEU A 89 9.05 13.82 7.11
C LEU A 89 7.94 12.85 6.66
N THR A 90 7.27 12.20 7.63
CA THR A 90 6.14 11.29 7.39
C THR A 90 5.02 11.99 6.64
N VAL A 91 4.64 13.21 7.06
CA VAL A 91 3.58 13.99 6.39
C VAL A 91 3.97 14.31 4.95
N LYS A 92 5.21 14.75 4.69
CA LYS A 92 5.69 15.06 3.34
C LYS A 92 5.67 13.83 2.43
N PHE A 93 6.19 12.69 2.89
CA PHE A 93 6.16 11.47 2.09
C PHE A 93 4.75 10.94 1.86
N SER A 94 3.86 11.01 2.86
CA SER A 94 2.45 10.65 2.66
C SER A 94 1.80 11.55 1.60
N ALA A 95 2.04 12.86 1.64
CA ALA A 95 1.50 13.80 0.66
C ALA A 95 2.02 13.48 -0.76
N CYS A 96 3.31 13.14 -0.91
CA CYS A 96 3.86 12.69 -2.18
C CYS A 96 3.18 11.41 -2.70
N ALA A 97 2.88 10.44 -1.83
CA ALA A 97 2.17 9.22 -2.20
C ALA A 97 0.74 9.52 -2.72
N TYR A 98 0.03 10.45 -2.07
CA TYR A 98 -1.28 10.91 -2.54
C TYR A 98 -1.20 11.61 -3.91
N VAL A 99 -0.27 12.55 -4.07
CA VAL A 99 -0.06 13.26 -5.34
C VAL A 99 0.27 12.27 -6.45
N PHE A 100 1.16 11.30 -6.18
CA PHE A 100 1.49 10.24 -7.12
C PHE A 100 0.25 9.44 -7.55
N GLY A 101 -0.57 9.00 -6.60
CA GLY A 101 -1.80 8.26 -6.90
C GLY A 101 -2.81 9.05 -7.73
N VAL A 102 -2.99 10.34 -7.43
CA VAL A 102 -3.87 11.24 -8.20
C VAL A 102 -3.34 11.42 -9.63
N VAL A 103 -2.05 11.77 -9.78
CA VAL A 103 -1.43 11.94 -11.10
C VAL A 103 -1.52 10.65 -11.91
N TYR A 104 -1.26 9.50 -11.28
CA TYR A 104 -1.36 8.20 -11.94
C TYR A 104 -2.79 7.91 -12.42
N THR A 105 -3.80 8.25 -11.62
CA THR A 105 -5.22 8.09 -11.98
C THR A 105 -5.60 9.00 -13.16
N VAL A 106 -5.12 10.24 -13.15
CA VAL A 106 -5.34 11.20 -14.24
C VAL A 106 -4.68 10.73 -15.53
N ILE A 107 -3.44 10.25 -15.46
CA ILE A 107 -2.76 9.67 -16.62
C ILE A 107 -3.56 8.47 -17.14
N ALA A 108 -3.96 7.56 -16.27
CA ALA A 108 -4.73 6.39 -16.64
C ALA A 108 -6.08 6.74 -17.29
N SER A 109 -6.77 7.78 -16.83
CA SER A 109 -8.05 8.21 -17.41
C SER A 109 -7.93 8.65 -18.86
N PHE A 110 -6.79 9.23 -19.27
CA PHE A 110 -6.52 9.53 -20.67
C PHE A 110 -6.31 8.29 -21.53
N PHE A 111 -5.76 7.21 -20.96
CA PHE A 111 -5.50 5.95 -21.66
C PHE A 111 -6.70 4.98 -21.65
N LEU A 112 -7.68 5.19 -20.77
CA LEU A 112 -8.91 4.41 -20.63
C LEU A 112 -9.95 4.74 -21.71
N LYS A 113 -9.63 4.55 -22.99
CA LYS A 113 -10.67 4.60 -24.05
C LYS A 113 -11.40 3.26 -24.16
N ARG A 114 -12.66 3.23 -23.69
CA ARG A 114 -13.73 2.23 -23.93
C ARG A 114 -13.24 0.81 -24.27
N GLN A 115 -12.78 0.06 -23.28
CA GLN A 115 -12.55 -1.37 -23.45
C GLN A 115 -13.77 -2.19 -23.00
N PHE A 116 -14.07 -3.25 -23.77
CA PHE A 116 -15.37 -3.94 -23.75
C PHE A 116 -15.48 -5.05 -22.69
N VAL A 117 -14.37 -5.46 -22.08
CA VAL A 117 -14.30 -6.48 -21.02
C VAL A 117 -13.90 -5.82 -19.69
N LYS A 118 -14.89 -5.63 -18.81
CA LYS A 118 -14.71 -5.08 -17.46
C LYS A 118 -14.90 -6.20 -16.44
N LEU A 119 -13.95 -6.40 -15.53
CA LEU A 119 -14.05 -7.29 -14.38
C LEU A 119 -13.92 -6.41 -13.12
N ASN A 120 -14.88 -6.49 -12.18
CA ASN A 120 -14.95 -5.56 -11.04
C ASN A 120 -14.78 -4.10 -11.46
N CYS A 121 -15.42 -3.74 -12.58
CA CYS A 121 -15.35 -2.41 -13.13
C CYS A 121 -13.99 -1.89 -13.60
N MET A 122 -12.97 -2.75 -13.66
CA MET A 122 -11.67 -2.45 -14.21
C MET A 122 -11.47 -3.15 -15.57
N PRO A 123 -10.79 -2.54 -16.56
CA PRO A 123 -10.50 -3.22 -17.81
C PRO A 123 -9.48 -4.34 -17.61
N LEU A 124 -9.75 -5.51 -18.17
CA LEU A 124 -8.88 -6.69 -18.04
C LEU A 124 -7.44 -6.44 -18.56
N GLN A 125 -7.29 -5.66 -19.63
CA GLN A 125 -5.96 -5.31 -20.17
C GLN A 125 -5.22 -4.32 -19.28
N MET A 126 -5.93 -3.45 -18.57
CA MET A 126 -5.33 -2.56 -17.58
C MET A 126 -4.88 -3.30 -16.34
N PHE A 127 -5.64 -4.27 -15.84
CA PHE A 127 -5.18 -5.15 -14.75
C PHE A 127 -3.78 -5.73 -15.04
N LYS A 128 -3.54 -6.18 -16.28
CA LYS A 128 -2.23 -6.72 -16.71
C LYS A 128 -1.16 -5.64 -16.87
N PHE A 129 -1.48 -4.53 -17.53
CA PHE A 129 -0.54 -3.42 -17.71
C PHE A 129 -0.13 -2.81 -16.36
N MET A 130 -1.00 -2.89 -15.36
CA MET A 130 -0.82 -2.29 -14.03
C MET A 130 -0.25 -3.23 -13.00
N ALA A 131 -0.36 -4.54 -13.19
CA ALA A 131 0.32 -5.52 -12.35
C ALA A 131 1.84 -5.26 -12.33
N TYR A 132 2.46 -5.02 -13.49
CA TYR A 132 3.91 -4.76 -13.57
C TYR A 132 4.39 -3.53 -12.77
N PRO A 133 3.83 -2.30 -12.94
CA PRO A 133 4.26 -1.15 -12.17
C PRO A 133 3.95 -1.28 -10.68
N PHE A 134 2.84 -1.90 -10.27
CA PHE A 134 2.55 -2.09 -8.85
C PHE A 134 3.41 -3.16 -8.19
N ILE A 135 3.74 -4.24 -8.91
CA ILE A 135 4.78 -5.18 -8.49
C ILE A 135 6.12 -4.46 -8.37
N GLY A 136 6.50 -3.65 -9.37
CA GLY A 136 7.75 -2.87 -9.35
C GLY A 136 7.85 -1.91 -8.17
N ILE A 137 6.80 -1.12 -7.90
CA ILE A 137 6.72 -0.21 -6.74
C ILE A 137 6.82 -1.00 -5.43
N SER A 138 6.12 -2.13 -5.34
CA SER A 138 6.15 -2.98 -4.14
C SER A 138 7.53 -3.63 -3.95
N LEU A 139 8.21 -4.06 -5.02
CA LEU A 139 9.59 -4.57 -4.96
C LEU A 139 10.58 -3.46 -4.60
N GLY A 140 10.25 -2.20 -4.87
CA GLY A 140 11.02 -1.04 -4.43
C GLY A 140 11.18 -0.94 -2.91
N SER A 141 10.37 -1.64 -2.11
CA SER A 141 10.55 -1.73 -0.65
C SER A 141 11.73 -2.62 -0.24
N LEU A 142 12.04 -3.66 -1.03
CA LEU A 142 13.08 -4.63 -0.73
C LEU A 142 14.47 -4.02 -0.50
N PRO A 143 14.99 -3.08 -1.31
CA PRO A 143 16.29 -2.47 -1.02
C PRO A 143 16.32 -1.74 0.33
N PHE A 144 15.21 -1.12 0.77
CA PHE A 144 15.15 -0.47 2.08
C PHE A 144 15.13 -1.49 3.21
N ILE A 145 14.43 -2.63 3.01
CA ILE A 145 14.45 -3.76 3.94
C ILE A 145 15.87 -4.34 4.06
N VAL A 146 16.61 -4.45 2.95
CA VAL A 146 18.02 -4.90 2.95
C VAL A 146 18.93 -3.89 3.65
N CYS A 147 18.79 -2.58 3.37
CA CYS A 147 19.56 -1.55 4.07
C CYS A 147 19.33 -1.56 5.59
N TYR A 148 18.11 -1.87 6.01
CA TYR A 148 17.75 -2.04 7.42
C TYR A 148 18.46 -3.27 8.03
N LEU A 149 18.47 -4.42 7.34
CA LEU A 149 19.22 -5.62 7.74
C LEU A 149 20.74 -5.42 7.80
N CYS A 150 21.31 -4.46 7.08
CA CYS A 150 22.75 -4.20 7.15
C CYS A 150 23.11 -3.16 8.23
N SER A 151 22.13 -2.53 8.87
CA SER A 151 22.34 -1.42 9.80
C SER A 151 22.02 -1.81 11.24
N PRO A 152 23.03 -2.08 12.11
CA PRO A 152 22.77 -2.29 13.54
C PRO A 152 22.21 -1.02 14.20
N PRO A 153 21.40 -1.14 15.28
CA PRO A 153 21.02 -2.37 15.97
C PRO A 153 19.74 -3.04 15.40
N TYR A 154 19.79 -4.37 15.32
CA TYR A 154 18.74 -5.31 14.90
C TYR A 154 17.57 -5.45 15.90
N ARG A 155 17.14 -4.35 16.52
CA ARG A 155 16.31 -4.41 17.73
C ARG A 155 14.80 -4.58 17.48
N GLN A 156 14.37 -4.71 16.23
CA GLN A 156 12.94 -4.76 15.87
C GLN A 156 12.71 -5.77 14.72
N TRP A 157 12.81 -7.06 15.05
CA TRP A 157 12.57 -8.15 14.09
C TRP A 157 11.09 -8.25 13.69
N ASP A 158 10.17 -7.90 14.59
CA ASP A 158 8.73 -7.94 14.32
C ASP A 158 8.32 -6.95 13.22
N GLU A 159 8.90 -5.74 13.26
CA GLU A 159 8.69 -4.71 12.23
C GLU A 159 9.21 -5.16 10.85
N TRP A 160 10.28 -5.96 10.83
CA TRP A 160 10.86 -6.53 9.61
C TRP A 160 9.97 -7.63 9.02
N VAL A 161 9.49 -8.55 9.86
CA VAL A 161 8.54 -9.59 9.44
C VAL A 161 7.27 -8.92 8.89
N GLY A 162 6.77 -7.90 9.57
CA GLY A 162 5.65 -7.08 9.11
C GLY A 162 5.87 -6.46 7.74
N ALA A 163 7.01 -5.80 7.52
CA ALA A 163 7.34 -5.16 6.24
C ALA A 163 7.44 -6.16 5.08
N ILE A 164 8.01 -7.35 5.32
CA ILE A 164 8.09 -8.42 4.31
C ILE A 164 6.69 -8.96 4.00
N LEU A 165 5.92 -9.35 5.03
CA LEU A 165 4.57 -9.87 4.84
C LEU A 165 3.67 -8.84 4.13
N GLN A 166 3.80 -7.57 4.47
CA GLN A 166 3.09 -6.48 3.79
C GLN A 166 3.50 -6.34 2.32
N THR A 167 4.80 -6.48 2.01
CA THR A 167 5.29 -6.47 0.63
C THR A 167 4.79 -7.69 -0.16
N MET A 168 4.84 -8.88 0.43
CA MET A 168 4.36 -10.12 -0.22
C MET A 168 2.85 -10.08 -0.47
N THR A 169 2.05 -9.64 0.51
CA THR A 169 0.60 -9.47 0.37
C THR A 169 0.20 -8.32 -0.55
N ALA A 170 1.08 -7.33 -0.75
CA ALA A 170 0.88 -6.31 -1.77
C ALA A 170 1.14 -6.84 -3.19
N ILE A 171 2.11 -7.75 -3.36
CA ILE A 171 2.47 -8.34 -4.66
C ILE A 171 1.50 -9.46 -5.06
N SER A 172 1.05 -10.28 -4.12
CA SER A 172 0.29 -11.51 -4.40
C SER A 172 -0.98 -11.32 -5.25
N PRO A 173 -1.83 -10.29 -5.05
CA PRO A 173 -3.05 -10.12 -5.86
C PRO A 173 -2.71 -9.82 -7.32
N TRP A 174 -1.61 -9.10 -7.57
CA TRP A 174 -1.16 -8.77 -8.92
C TRP A 174 -0.45 -9.95 -9.59
N ALA A 175 0.34 -10.71 -8.83
CA ALA A 175 0.93 -11.94 -9.33
C ALA A 175 -0.16 -12.93 -9.77
N GLU A 176 -1.23 -13.09 -8.97
CA GLU A 176 -2.37 -13.92 -9.33
C GLU A 176 -3.02 -13.44 -10.63
N THR A 177 -3.24 -12.13 -10.81
CA THR A 177 -3.82 -11.58 -12.07
C THR A 177 -2.98 -11.85 -13.33
N ILE A 178 -1.66 -12.06 -13.19
CA ILE A 178 -0.78 -12.44 -14.30
C ILE A 178 -0.89 -13.94 -14.59
N VAL A 179 -1.01 -14.76 -13.54
CA VAL A 179 -0.96 -16.24 -13.61
C VAL A 179 -2.27 -16.88 -14.08
N THR A 180 -3.43 -16.33 -13.77
CA THR A 180 -4.77 -16.85 -14.17
C THR A 180 -5.11 -16.62 -15.66
N ARG A 181 -4.12 -16.90 -16.51
CA ARG A 181 -3.93 -16.49 -17.91
C ARG A 181 -4.92 -17.05 -18.94
N SER A 182 -5.84 -17.94 -18.59
CA SER A 182 -6.70 -18.63 -19.57
C SER A 182 -8.17 -18.26 -19.42
N GLU A 183 -8.77 -17.94 -20.56
CA GLU A 183 -10.11 -17.42 -20.78
C GLU A 183 -11.23 -18.33 -20.20
N LEU A 184 -12.39 -17.73 -19.89
CA LEU A 184 -13.68 -18.31 -19.46
C LEU A 184 -13.93 -18.70 -17.98
N SER A 185 -12.95 -18.89 -17.09
CA SER A 185 -13.23 -19.38 -15.72
C SER A 185 -13.29 -18.29 -14.62
N TRP A 186 -13.20 -17.01 -14.98
CA TRP A 186 -13.02 -15.90 -14.04
C TRP A 186 -14.26 -15.51 -13.21
N HIS A 187 -15.46 -15.97 -13.55
CA HIS A 187 -16.70 -15.38 -13.03
C HIS A 187 -17.13 -15.78 -11.61
N GLY A 188 -16.39 -16.66 -10.92
CA GLY A 188 -16.76 -17.05 -9.55
C GLY A 188 -15.58 -17.21 -8.60
N TYR A 189 -14.51 -17.86 -9.03
CA TYR A 189 -13.39 -18.20 -8.13
C TYR A 189 -12.45 -17.00 -7.84
N SER A 190 -12.44 -16.01 -8.73
CA SER A 190 -11.51 -14.86 -8.65
C SER A 190 -11.97 -13.78 -7.67
N GLU A 191 -13.27 -13.49 -7.58
CA GLU A 191 -13.78 -12.37 -6.79
C GLU A 191 -13.63 -12.63 -5.28
N TYR A 192 -14.01 -13.83 -4.83
CA TYR A 192 -13.83 -14.25 -3.44
C TYR A 192 -12.35 -14.40 -3.06
N SER A 193 -11.51 -14.91 -3.95
CA SER A 193 -10.05 -15.01 -3.73
C SER A 193 -9.41 -13.62 -3.56
N PHE A 194 -9.83 -12.64 -4.36
CA PHE A 194 -9.34 -11.27 -4.24
C PHE A 194 -9.78 -10.60 -2.92
N VAL A 195 -11.06 -10.76 -2.54
CA VAL A 195 -11.56 -10.27 -1.25
C VAL A 195 -10.85 -10.95 -0.09
N LEU A 196 -10.62 -12.27 -0.17
CA LEU A 196 -9.88 -13.03 0.84
C LEU A 196 -8.43 -12.55 0.97
N LEU A 197 -7.73 -12.31 -0.15
CA LEU A 197 -6.39 -11.74 -0.13
C LEU A 197 -6.36 -10.34 0.47
N MET A 198 -7.38 -9.51 0.21
CA MET A 198 -7.52 -8.21 0.86
C MET A 198 -7.77 -8.32 2.36
N LEU A 199 -8.58 -9.28 2.81
CA LEU A 199 -8.79 -9.55 4.23
C LEU A 199 -7.51 -10.06 4.90
N ILE A 200 -6.76 -10.95 4.26
CA ILE A 200 -5.44 -11.40 4.74
C ILE A 200 -4.50 -10.20 4.87
N GLN A 201 -4.51 -9.30 3.89
CA GLN A 201 -3.71 -8.07 3.94
C GLN A 201 -4.10 -7.15 5.10
N VAL A 202 -5.40 -7.01 5.42
CA VAL A 202 -5.86 -6.30 6.64
C VAL A 202 -5.34 -6.98 7.89
N THR A 203 -5.49 -8.31 7.99
CA THR A 203 -5.08 -9.07 9.18
C THR A 203 -3.58 -8.96 9.41
N VAL A 204 -2.76 -9.13 8.37
CA VAL A 204 -1.31 -8.94 8.44
C VAL A 204 -0.98 -7.52 8.90
N TYR A 205 -1.66 -6.51 8.37
CA TYR A 205 -1.40 -5.13 8.77
C TYR A 205 -1.74 -4.86 10.24
N VAL A 206 -2.90 -5.33 10.70
CA VAL A 206 -3.33 -5.19 12.11
C VAL A 206 -2.42 -5.97 13.05
N CYS A 207 -1.95 -7.16 12.68
CA CYS A 207 -1.13 -7.99 13.56
C CYS A 207 0.33 -7.54 13.68
N PHE A 208 0.87 -6.85 12.69
CA PHE A 208 2.31 -6.54 12.62
C PHE A 208 2.64 -5.04 12.61
N VAL A 209 1.66 -4.14 12.44
CA VAL A 209 1.90 -2.68 12.36
C VAL A 209 1.24 -1.89 13.48
N ILE A 210 0.19 -2.41 14.12
CA ILE A 210 -0.41 -1.86 15.36
C ILE A 210 0.25 -2.55 16.56
#